data_AF-A0A0F9LLY3-F1
#
_entry.id   AF-A0A0F9LLY3-F1
#
_cell.length_a   1.000
_cell.length_b   1.000
_cell.length_c   1.000
_cell.angle_alpha   90.00
_cell.angle_beta   90.00
_cell.angle_gamma   90.00
#
_symmetry.space_group_name_H-M   'P 1'
#
loop_
_entity.id
_entity.type
_entity.pdbx_description
1 polymer ?
#
loop_
_entity_poly.entity_id
_entity_poly.type
_entity_poly.pdbx_seq_one_letter_code
_entity_poly.pdbx_strand_id
1 'polypeptide(L)'
;MAVAMLVIGTALAVVGTIASAKAQRDKGYAEQQAYNYNADVQEGEAEAVEEEAAYNEEIYREKVQNLLSTQRANYGASGVVMSVGSPLAVFADTAMKGEKDALMIRYGGSVEATSRRNEAQLSRLYGVTARRAGRVGSVTTLLSGLGRGAISFGVGGSRVGLFKD
;
A
#
# COMPACT_ATOMS: atom_id res chain seq x y z
N MET A 1 -28.76 -27.62 -43.51
CA MET A 1 -28.13 -26.33 -43.14
C MET A 1 -28.04 -26.07 -41.62
N ALA A 2 -28.69 -26.84 -40.74
CA ALA A 2 -28.63 -26.61 -39.28
C ALA A 2 -27.30 -27.00 -38.59
N VAL A 3 -26.54 -27.96 -39.15
CA VAL A 3 -25.26 -28.41 -38.58
C VAL A 3 -24.15 -27.34 -38.70
N ALA A 4 -24.17 -26.52 -39.75
CA ALA A 4 -23.19 -25.44 -39.96
C ALA A 4 -23.40 -24.25 -39.00
N MET A 5 -24.66 -23.91 -38.68
CA MET A 5 -24.99 -22.85 -37.72
C MET A 5 -24.59 -23.20 -36.27
N LEU A 6 -24.65 -24.49 -35.91
CA LEU A 6 -24.31 -24.96 -34.56
C LEU A 6 -22.79 -25.00 -34.32
N VAL A 7 -22.00 -25.31 -35.35
CA VAL A 7 -20.53 -25.24 -35.31
C VAL A 7 -20.02 -23.78 -35.26
N ILE A 8 -20.68 -22.86 -35.98
CA ILE A 8 -20.34 -21.42 -35.94
C ILE A 8 -20.65 -20.81 -34.56
N GLY A 9 -21.77 -21.21 -33.92
CA GLY A 9 -22.09 -20.79 -32.55
C GLY A 9 -21.08 -21.27 -31.50
N THR A 10 -20.50 -22.47 -31.68
CA THR A 10 -19.44 -23.00 -30.80
C THR A 10 -18.08 -22.32 -31.00
N ALA A 11 -17.71 -21.98 -32.23
CA ALA A 11 -16.49 -21.22 -32.48
C ALA A 11 -16.55 -19.81 -31.87
N LEU A 12 -17.70 -19.13 -31.99
CA LEU A 12 -17.94 -17.83 -31.34
C LEU A 12 -17.95 -17.94 -29.81
N ALA A 13 -18.52 -19.01 -29.24
CA ALA A 13 -18.51 -19.24 -27.80
C ALA A 13 -17.09 -19.50 -27.26
N VAL A 14 -16.27 -20.29 -27.96
CA VAL A 14 -14.87 -20.54 -27.58
C VAL A 14 -14.03 -19.27 -27.70
N VAL A 15 -14.17 -18.51 -28.80
CA VAL A 15 -13.48 -17.22 -28.97
C VAL A 15 -13.88 -16.21 -27.88
N GLY A 16 -15.18 -16.14 -27.54
CA GLY A 16 -15.67 -15.28 -26.45
C GLY A 16 -15.12 -15.66 -25.08
N THR A 17 -14.90 -16.96 -24.81
CA THR A 17 -14.33 -17.42 -23.52
C THR A 17 -12.84 -17.11 -23.39
N ILE A 18 -12.07 -17.22 -24.49
CA ILE A 18 -10.64 -16.86 -24.52
C ILE A 18 -10.47 -15.34 -24.33
N ALA A 19 -11.27 -14.54 -25.04
CA ALA A 19 -11.28 -13.08 -24.88
C ALA A 19 -11.61 -12.67 -23.43
N SER A 20 -12.61 -13.32 -22.83
CA SER A 20 -13.02 -13.07 -21.44
C SER A 20 -11.95 -13.47 -20.42
N ALA A 21 -11.29 -14.62 -20.63
CA ALA A 21 -10.19 -15.07 -19.78
C ALA A 21 -8.98 -14.11 -19.86
N LYS A 22 -8.66 -13.64 -21.07
CA LYS A 22 -7.62 -12.61 -21.26
C LYS A 22 -7.97 -11.30 -20.56
N ALA A 23 -9.21 -10.83 -20.71
CA ALA A 23 -9.67 -9.62 -20.04
C ALA A 23 -9.56 -9.70 -18.51
N GLN A 24 -9.90 -10.84 -17.90
CA GLN A 24 -9.75 -11.04 -16.45
C GLN A 24 -8.30 -11.05 -15.99
N ARG A 25 -7.40 -11.63 -16.78
CA ARG A 25 -5.96 -11.60 -16.51
C ARG A 25 -5.39 -10.19 -16.62
N ASP A 26 -5.74 -9.47 -17.69
CA ASP A 26 -5.27 -8.10 -17.93
C ASP A 26 -5.82 -7.15 -16.86
N LYS A 27 -7.08 -7.33 -16.42
CA LYS A 27 -7.67 -6.62 -15.28
C LYS A 27 -6.87 -6.82 -13.99
N GLY A 28 -6.56 -8.07 -13.61
CA GLY A 28 -5.78 -8.34 -12.40
C GLY A 28 -4.36 -7.76 -12.46
N TYR A 29 -3.76 -7.66 -13.65
CA TYR A 29 -2.46 -7.01 -13.85
C TYR A 29 -2.55 -5.48 -13.73
N ALA A 30 -3.60 -4.87 -14.27
CA ALA A 30 -3.86 -3.44 -14.12
C ALA A 30 -4.13 -3.07 -12.66
N GLU A 31 -4.92 -3.87 -11.95
CA GLU A 31 -5.16 -3.70 -10.50
C GLU A 31 -3.85 -3.80 -9.72
N GLN A 32 -2.99 -4.79 -10.02
CA GLN A 32 -1.67 -4.87 -9.39
C GLN A 32 -0.85 -3.60 -9.57
N GLN A 33 -0.82 -3.03 -10.78
CA GLN A 33 -0.07 -1.80 -11.04
C GLN A 33 -0.62 -0.61 -10.24
N ALA A 34 -1.95 -0.47 -10.17
CA ALA A 34 -2.59 0.58 -9.37
C ALA A 34 -2.24 0.43 -7.88
N TYR A 35 -2.29 -0.78 -7.34
CA TYR A 35 -1.91 -1.04 -5.95
C TYR A 35 -0.42 -0.81 -5.69
N ASN A 36 0.46 -1.17 -6.62
CA ASN A 36 1.88 -0.90 -6.51
C ASN A 36 2.16 0.61 -6.52
N TYR A 37 1.50 1.36 -7.40
CA TYR A 37 1.61 2.81 -7.43
C TYR A 37 1.19 3.43 -6.09
N ASN A 38 0.06 2.99 -5.53
CA ASN A 38 -0.37 3.46 -4.21
C ASN A 38 0.65 3.12 -3.11
N ALA A 39 1.30 1.96 -3.19
CA ALA A 39 2.35 1.60 -2.26
C ALA A 39 3.58 2.52 -2.39
N ASP A 40 4.00 2.83 -3.61
CA ASP A 40 5.13 3.72 -3.88
C ASP A 40 4.84 5.14 -3.39
N VAL A 41 3.59 5.63 -3.54
CA VAL A 41 3.14 6.91 -2.96
C VAL A 41 3.25 6.89 -1.44
N GLN A 42 2.79 5.83 -0.78
CA GLN A 42 2.83 5.72 0.68
C GLN A 42 4.27 5.56 1.21
N GLU A 43 5.17 4.92 0.46
CA GLU A 43 6.60 4.92 0.77
C GLU A 43 7.20 6.32 0.67
N GLY A 44 6.83 7.10 -0.35
CA GLY A 44 7.24 8.50 -0.48
C GLY A 44 6.69 9.39 0.65
N GLU A 45 5.43 9.19 1.05
CA GLU A 45 4.85 9.86 2.22
C GLU A 45 5.60 9.51 3.51
N ALA A 46 6.02 8.24 3.67
CA ALA A 46 6.81 7.83 4.84
C ALA A 46 8.16 8.56 4.91
N GLU A 47 8.85 8.69 3.77
CA GLU A 47 10.12 9.40 3.69
C GLU A 47 9.95 10.90 3.99
N ALA A 48 8.92 11.53 3.43
CA ALA A 48 8.61 12.94 3.70
C ALA A 48 8.32 13.20 5.18
N VAL A 49 7.59 12.30 5.85
CA VAL A 49 7.31 12.40 7.29
C VAL A 49 8.58 12.27 8.12
N GLU A 50 9.51 11.39 7.75
CA GLU A 50 10.80 11.27 8.46
C GLU A 50 11.67 12.51 8.28
N GLU A 51 11.72 13.06 7.07
CA GLU A 51 12.47 14.29 6.78
C GLU A 51 11.87 15.48 7.53
N GLU A 52 10.54 15.63 7.51
CA GLU A 52 9.83 16.66 8.27
C GLU A 52 10.10 16.55 9.78
N ALA A 53 10.06 15.33 10.33
CA ALA A 53 10.33 15.11 11.74
C ALA A 53 11.79 15.42 12.11
N ALA A 54 12.75 15.06 11.25
CA ALA A 54 14.17 15.39 11.45
C ALA A 54 14.40 16.92 11.41
N TYR A 55 13.76 17.62 10.47
CA TYR A 55 13.81 19.07 10.38
C TYR A 55 13.19 19.75 11.61
N ASN A 56 12.03 19.28 12.05
CA ASN A 56 11.35 19.79 13.24
C ASN A 56 12.16 19.53 14.52
N GLU A 57 12.83 18.38 14.61
CA GLU A 57 13.77 18.08 15.69
C GLU A 57 14.92 19.09 15.73
N GLU A 58 15.54 19.39 14.59
CA GLU A 58 16.65 20.36 14.50
C GLU A 58 16.21 21.77 14.92
N ILE A 59 15.10 22.26 14.39
CA ILE A 59 14.50 23.54 14.80
C ILE A 59 14.25 23.57 16.30
N TYR A 60 13.76 22.48 16.87
CA TYR A 60 13.47 22.41 18.30
C TYR A 60 14.76 22.46 19.14
N ARG A 61 15.81 21.74 18.73
CA ARG A 61 17.13 21.79 19.36
C ARG A 61 17.69 23.21 19.33
N GLU A 62 17.59 23.92 18.21
CA GLU A 62 18.01 25.33 18.12
C GLU A 62 17.23 26.25 19.07
N LYS A 63 15.90 26.08 19.16
CA LYS A 63 15.07 26.83 20.12
C LYS A 63 15.50 26.59 21.56
N VAL A 64 15.79 25.34 21.93
CA VAL A 64 16.29 24.98 23.27
C VAL A 64 17.66 25.61 23.52
N GLN A 65 18.58 25.58 22.55
CA GLN A 65 19.89 26.21 22.69
C GLN A 65 19.80 27.73 22.89
N ASN A 66 18.90 28.40 22.15
CA ASN A 66 18.64 29.84 22.31
C ASN A 66 18.04 30.15 23.69
N LEU A 67 17.12 29.31 24.17
CA LEU A 67 16.56 29.44 25.51
C LEU A 67 17.64 29.29 26.60
N LEU A 68 18.47 28.25 26.52
CA LEU A 68 19.58 28.02 27.44
C LEU A 68 20.58 29.18 27.41
N SER A 69 20.90 29.71 26.23
CA SER A 69 21.78 30.88 26.08
C SER A 69 21.19 32.13 26.74
N THR A 70 19.89 32.35 26.59
CA THR A 70 19.16 33.45 27.24
C THR A 70 19.13 33.29 28.76
N GLN A 71 18.85 32.07 29.25
CA GLN A 71 18.91 31.76 30.68
C GLN A 71 20.32 32.07 31.23
N ARG A 72 21.37 31.63 30.53
CA ARG A 72 22.76 31.88 30.93
C ARG A 72 23.10 33.37 30.99
N ALA A 73 22.68 34.15 30.00
CA ALA A 73 22.87 35.61 30.00
C ALA A 73 22.13 36.28 31.17
N ASN A 74 20.88 35.87 31.44
CA ASN A 74 20.08 36.42 32.53
C ASN A 74 20.65 36.10 33.91
N TYR A 75 21.14 34.88 34.13
CA TYR A 75 21.83 34.50 35.37
C TYR A 75 23.14 35.30 35.55
N GLY A 76 23.89 35.50 34.46
CA GLY A 76 25.09 36.35 34.46
C GLY A 76 24.79 37.81 34.80
N ALA A 77 23.71 38.38 34.23
CA ALA A 77 23.30 39.76 34.48
C ALA A 77 22.76 40.00 35.90
N SER A 78 22.17 38.98 36.52
CA SER A 78 21.65 39.04 37.90
C SER A 78 22.71 38.76 38.97
N GLY A 79 23.98 38.53 38.58
CA GLY A 79 25.06 38.23 39.51
C GLY A 79 24.96 36.85 40.17
N VAL A 80 24.03 36.00 39.70
CA VAL A 80 23.83 34.64 40.22
C VAL A 80 24.84 33.72 39.56
N VAL A 81 25.66 33.06 40.38
CA VAL A 81 26.64 32.08 39.91
C VAL A 81 25.90 30.83 39.42
N MET A 82 25.80 30.67 38.10
CA MET A 82 25.11 29.55 37.45
C MET A 82 25.76 28.18 37.72
N SER A 83 26.93 28.15 38.36
CA SER A 83 27.72 26.95 38.65
C SER A 83 27.46 26.33 40.02
N VAL A 84 26.49 26.81 40.82
CA VAL A 84 26.19 26.22 42.14
C VAL A 84 24.70 26.30 42.50
N GLY A 85 24.18 25.23 43.11
CA GLY A 85 22.83 25.17 43.69
C GLY A 85 21.68 25.01 42.68
N SER A 86 20.48 25.48 43.06
CA SER A 86 19.25 25.34 42.27
C SER A 86 19.30 25.91 40.83
N PRO A 87 20.01 27.02 40.52
CA PRO A 87 20.12 27.52 39.14
C PRO A 87 20.78 26.55 38.16
N LEU A 88 21.82 25.81 38.60
CA LEU A 88 22.46 24.78 37.79
C LEU A 88 21.52 23.60 37.52
N ALA A 89 20.75 23.20 38.55
CA ALA A 89 19.78 22.12 38.42
C ALA A 89 18.65 22.47 37.44
N VAL A 90 18.14 23.70 37.45
CA VAL A 90 17.12 24.18 36.50
C VAL A 90 17.66 24.24 35.07
N PHE A 91 18.90 24.68 34.89
CA PHE A 91 19.55 24.70 33.58
C PHE A 91 19.72 23.28 33.02
N ALA A 92 20.21 22.34 33.84
CA ALA A 92 20.38 20.94 33.46
C ALA A 92 19.05 20.26 33.15
N ASP A 93 18.01 20.52 33.95
CA ASP A 93 16.66 20.00 33.73
C ASP A 93 16.04 20.55 32.43
N THR A 94 16.25 21.83 32.13
CA THR A 94 15.82 22.43 30.85
C THR A 94 16.49 21.77 29.66
N ALA A 95 17.81 21.56 29.72
CA ALA A 95 18.55 20.90 28.64
C ALA A 95 18.10 19.45 28.43
N MET A 96 17.92 18.70 29.53
CA MET A 96 17.45 17.31 29.49
C MET A 96 16.02 17.20 28.92
N LYS A 97 15.10 18.05 29.37
CA LYS A 97 13.73 18.09 28.85
C LYS A 97 13.71 18.47 27.38
N GLY A 98 14.52 19.46 26.99
CA GLY A 98 14.69 19.85 25.60
C GLY A 98 15.15 18.70 24.70
N GLU A 99 16.17 17.95 25.10
CA GLU A 99 16.63 16.80 24.31
C GLU A 99 15.56 15.69 24.27
N LYS A 100 14.87 15.43 25.39
CA LYS A 100 13.78 14.45 25.43
C LYS A 100 12.66 14.83 24.46
N ASP A 101 12.24 16.08 24.44
CA ASP A 101 11.18 16.55 23.54
C ASP A 101 11.62 16.50 22.07
N ALA A 102 12.89 16.83 21.78
CA ALA A 102 13.48 16.66 20.44
C ALA A 102 13.39 15.19 19.97
N LEU A 103 13.78 14.25 20.84
CA LEU A 103 13.68 12.82 20.55
C LEU A 103 12.23 12.35 20.39
N MET A 104 11.28 12.94 21.13
CA MET A 104 9.85 12.64 20.97
C MET A 104 9.30 13.11 19.61
N ILE A 105 9.77 14.26 19.09
CA ILE A 105 9.42 14.73 17.74
C ILE A 105 9.88 13.70 16.71
N ARG A 106 11.16 13.30 16.77
CA ARG A 106 11.72 12.28 15.87
C ARG A 106 10.98 10.95 15.98
N TYR A 107 10.69 10.53 17.20
CA TYR A 107 9.96 9.29 17.46
C TYR A 107 8.55 9.34 16.86
N GLY A 108 7.83 10.44 17.05
CA GLY A 108 6.51 10.66 16.46
C GLY A 108 6.52 10.48 14.94
N GLY A 109 7.47 11.14 14.26
CA GLY A 109 7.66 10.96 12.82
C GLY A 109 7.98 9.51 12.43
N SER A 110 8.86 8.83 13.17
CA SER A 110 9.20 7.44 12.88
C SER A 110 8.01 6.47 13.00
N VAL A 111 7.10 6.73 13.95
CA VAL A 111 5.88 5.94 14.14
C VAL A 111 4.92 6.18 12.97
N GLU A 112 4.73 7.43 12.57
CA GLU A 112 3.86 7.77 11.44
C GLU A 112 4.42 7.21 10.12
N ALA A 113 5.72 7.36 9.86
CA ALA A 113 6.39 6.79 8.70
C ALA A 113 6.28 5.25 8.67
N THR A 114 6.40 4.60 9.83
CA THR A 114 6.17 3.15 9.94
C THR A 114 4.73 2.78 9.58
N SER A 115 3.75 3.56 10.00
CA SER A 115 2.35 3.36 9.61
C SER A 115 2.18 3.44 8.09
N ARG A 116 2.74 4.46 7.44
CA ARG A 116 2.70 4.62 5.98
C ARG A 116 3.38 3.46 5.24
N ARG A 117 4.53 2.98 5.74
CA ARG A 117 5.18 1.77 5.19
C ARG A 117 4.35 0.51 5.35
N ASN A 118 3.61 0.36 6.45
CA ASN A 118 2.71 -0.76 6.65
C ASN A 118 1.53 -0.71 5.67
N GLU A 119 0.96 0.48 5.43
CA GLU A 119 -0.05 0.67 4.40
C GLU A 119 0.51 0.32 3.01
N ALA A 120 1.77 0.69 2.74
CA ALA A 120 2.40 0.43 1.45
C ALA A 120 2.54 -1.09 1.23
N GLN A 121 3.03 -1.82 2.23
CA GLN A 121 3.10 -3.27 2.21
C GLN A 121 1.72 -3.90 2.02
N LEU A 122 0.69 -3.41 2.71
CA LEU A 122 -0.68 -3.87 2.55
C LEU A 122 -1.19 -3.64 1.12
N SER A 123 -0.90 -2.49 0.53
CA SER A 123 -1.22 -2.18 -0.87
C SER A 123 -0.53 -3.16 -1.82
N ARG A 124 0.77 -3.43 -1.64
CA ARG A 124 1.50 -4.44 -2.45
C ARG A 124 0.86 -5.83 -2.31
N LEU A 125 0.44 -6.23 -1.10
CA LEU A 125 -0.26 -7.50 -0.87
C LEU A 125 -1.59 -7.54 -1.65
N TYR A 126 -2.40 -6.48 -1.60
CA TYR A 126 -3.62 -6.39 -2.41
C TYR A 126 -3.31 -6.53 -3.90
N GLY A 127 -2.25 -5.88 -4.41
CA GLY A 127 -1.81 -6.03 -5.79
C GLY A 127 -1.46 -7.48 -6.19
N VAL A 128 -0.72 -8.19 -5.34
CA VAL A 128 -0.40 -9.61 -5.56
C VAL A 128 -1.66 -10.47 -5.56
N THR A 129 -2.58 -10.22 -4.63
CA THR A 129 -3.85 -10.97 -4.56
C THR A 129 -4.74 -10.68 -5.77
N ALA A 130 -4.84 -9.44 -6.24
CA ALA A 130 -5.59 -9.04 -7.43
C ALA A 130 -5.06 -9.74 -8.69
N ARG A 131 -3.73 -9.77 -8.88
CA ARG A 131 -3.11 -10.52 -9.97
C ARG A 131 -3.42 -12.02 -9.88
N ARG A 132 -3.35 -12.60 -8.68
CA ARG A 132 -3.66 -14.01 -8.47
C ARG A 132 -5.13 -14.29 -8.76
N ALA A 133 -6.04 -13.44 -8.31
CA ALA A 133 -7.47 -13.53 -8.57
C ALA A 133 -7.77 -13.43 -10.07
N GLY A 134 -7.16 -12.48 -10.80
CA GLY A 134 -7.28 -12.38 -12.25
C GLY A 134 -6.78 -13.63 -12.98
N ARG A 135 -5.67 -14.22 -12.53
CA ARG A 135 -5.15 -15.48 -13.09
C ARG A 135 -6.08 -16.66 -12.81
N VAL A 136 -6.55 -16.83 -11.57
CA VAL A 136 -7.50 -17.89 -11.21
C VAL A 136 -8.81 -17.72 -11.96
N GLY A 137 -9.37 -16.51 -11.99
CA GLY A 137 -10.56 -16.19 -12.76
C GLY A 137 -10.41 -16.57 -14.22
N SER A 138 -9.27 -16.24 -14.84
CA SER A 138 -9.01 -16.58 -16.24
C SER A 138 -9.04 -18.09 -16.50
N VAL A 139 -8.49 -18.90 -15.59
CA VAL A 139 -8.50 -20.37 -15.66
C VAL A 139 -9.91 -20.91 -15.46
N THR A 140 -10.62 -20.43 -14.44
CA THR A 140 -12.01 -20.84 -14.15
C THR A 140 -12.95 -20.48 -15.30
N THR A 141 -12.77 -19.30 -15.91
CA THR A 141 -13.56 -18.85 -17.06
C THR A 141 -13.29 -19.70 -18.29
N LEU A 142 -12.02 -20.04 -18.55
CA LEU A 142 -11.67 -20.95 -19.64
C LEU A 142 -12.24 -22.36 -19.41
N LEU A 143 -12.09 -22.91 -18.20
CA LEU A 143 -12.61 -24.23 -17.85
C LEU A 143 -14.15 -24.29 -17.93
N SER A 144 -14.83 -23.27 -17.42
CA SER A 144 -16.30 -23.18 -17.47
C SER A 144 -16.81 -22.98 -18.89
N GLY A 145 -16.10 -22.21 -19.71
CA GLY A 145 -16.38 -22.03 -21.12
C GLY A 145 -16.30 -23.33 -21.92
N LEU A 146 -15.22 -24.11 -21.71
CA LEU A 146 -15.03 -25.42 -22.33
C LEU A 146 -16.04 -26.46 -21.82
N GLY A 147 -16.32 -26.49 -20.51
CA GLY A 147 -17.31 -27.39 -19.92
C GLY A 147 -18.72 -27.14 -20.45
N ARG A 148 -19.13 -25.88 -20.61
CA ARG A 148 -20.42 -25.53 -21.23
C ARG A 148 -20.48 -25.91 -22.71
N GLY A 149 -19.37 -25.75 -23.45
CA GLY A 149 -19.26 -26.18 -24.85
C GLY A 149 -19.30 -27.70 -25.03
N ALA A 150 -18.73 -28.47 -24.09
CA ALA A 150 -18.78 -29.93 -24.10
C ALA A 150 -20.18 -30.46 -23.71
N ILE A 151 -20.85 -29.85 -22.73
CA ILE A 151 -22.22 -30.22 -22.32
C ILE A 151 -23.22 -29.92 -23.45
N SER A 152 -23.10 -28.80 -24.16
CA SER A 152 -23.97 -28.52 -25.32
C SER A 152 -23.74 -29.51 -26.47
N PHE A 153 -22.52 -30.03 -26.66
CA PHE A 153 -22.23 -31.10 -27.61
C PHE A 153 -22.80 -32.46 -27.19
N GLY A 154 -22.70 -32.83 -25.91
CA GLY A 154 -23.22 -34.10 -25.38
C GLY A 154 -24.76 -34.16 -25.30
N VAL A 155 -25.41 -33.04 -25.00
CA VAL A 155 -26.87 -32.93 -24.94
C VAL A 155 -27.50 -32.78 -26.33
N GLY A 156 -26.78 -32.19 -27.30
CA GLY A 156 -27.21 -32.09 -28.70
C GLY A 156 -27.05 -33.39 -29.52
N GLY A 157 -26.02 -34.19 -29.24
CA GLY A 157 -25.77 -35.47 -29.93
C GLY A 157 -26.71 -36.61 -29.54
N SER A 158 -27.32 -36.55 -28.35
CA SER A 158 -28.11 -37.66 -27.79
C SER A 158 -29.59 -37.66 -28.21
N ARG A 159 -30.05 -36.70 -29.03
CA ARG A 159 -31.48 -36.60 -29.47
C ARG A 159 -31.72 -36.84 -30.96
N VAL A 160 -30.69 -37.12 -31.76
CA VAL A 160 -30.83 -37.24 -33.24
C VAL A 160 -30.95 -38.70 -33.72
N GLY A 161 -30.85 -39.71 -32.84
CA GLY A 161 -30.84 -41.12 -33.23
C GLY A 161 -32.11 -41.95 -32.96
N LEU A 162 -33.22 -41.38 -32.47
CA LEU A 162 -34.31 -42.17 -31.87
C LEU A 162 -35.69 -42.03 -32.53
N PHE A 163 -35.76 -41.59 -33.79
CA PHE A 163 -37.00 -41.65 -34.59
C PHE A 163 -36.68 -42.08 -36.01
N LYS A 164 -36.53 -43.39 -36.21
CA LYS A 164 -36.69 -44.02 -37.52
C LYS A 164 -37.35 -45.38 -37.31
N ASP A 165 -38.67 -45.35 -37.27
CA ASP A 165 -39.58 -46.42 -37.70
C ASP A 165 -40.79 -45.74 -38.35
#